data_AF-A0A6H2CYG7-F1
#
_entry.id   AF-A0A6H2CYG7-F1
#
_cell.length_a   1.000
_cell.length_b   1.000
_cell.length_c   1.000
_cell.angle_alpha   90.00
_cell.angle_beta   90.00
_cell.angle_gamma   90.00
#
_symmetry.space_group_name_H-M   'P 1'
#
loop_
_entity.id
_entity.type
_entity.pdbx_description
1 polymer ?
#
loop_
_entity_poly.entity_id
_entity_poly.type
_entity_poly.pdbx_seq_one_letter_code
_entity_poly.pdbx_strand_id
1 'polypeptide(L)'
;MAVHPTVTLLVRDKEKSALFYEKSLGFSLAWETLLIGPYGQSLRLLEVPDGPTGGCIVHSVEVPSIDMAVEAIIEHGGGRGEKLLEDTPLYVGPDGELIMLSQRGLSNADVVKLVVYDFDGVMTDNRVFVDETGRETVAANRSDGLAIGMIRKLGIDQCILSTEENPVVSARAGKLNIEVSQGIRDKGSAIIDLAGRKGVSLAEVLYVGNDVNDADAMGLCGFTVAPADAHPAILAMADYVTEAPGGFGVIRELADVLSAGVRR
;
A
#
# COMPACT_ATOMS: atom_id res chain seq x y z
N MET A 1 -14.45 32.30 7.94
CA MET A 1 -14.91 31.59 6.72
C MET A 1 -14.46 30.15 6.88
N ALA A 2 -15.36 29.18 6.71
CA ALA A 2 -14.99 27.77 6.75
C ALA A 2 -14.04 27.48 5.57
N VAL A 3 -12.94 26.77 5.86
CA VAL A 3 -12.00 26.33 4.83
C VAL A 3 -12.53 25.01 4.31
N HIS A 4 -13.07 25.00 3.10
CA HIS A 4 -13.54 23.77 2.47
C HIS A 4 -12.34 23.06 1.81
N PRO A 5 -12.19 21.73 1.96
CA PRO A 5 -11.20 20.97 1.23
C PRO A 5 -11.49 21.02 -0.28
N THR A 6 -10.42 21.16 -1.06
CA THR A 6 -10.49 21.26 -2.52
C THR A 6 -10.05 19.94 -3.14
N VAL A 7 -10.93 19.29 -3.90
CA VAL A 7 -10.63 18.07 -4.64
C VAL A 7 -10.44 18.42 -6.12
N THR A 8 -9.30 18.03 -6.72
CA THR A 8 -9.04 18.23 -8.15
C THR A 8 -9.39 16.97 -8.92
N LEU A 9 -10.31 17.05 -9.88
CA LEU A 9 -10.72 15.92 -10.71
C LEU A 9 -10.09 16.04 -12.10
N LEU A 10 -9.28 15.07 -12.50
CA LEU A 10 -8.67 15.02 -13.83
C LEU A 10 -9.54 14.17 -14.75
N VAL A 11 -10.09 14.78 -15.81
CA VAL A 11 -10.86 14.08 -16.85
C VAL A 11 -9.99 13.98 -18.09
N ARG A 12 -9.70 12.75 -18.53
CA ARG A 12 -8.75 12.48 -19.61
C ARG A 12 -9.45 11.82 -20.79
N ASP A 13 -10.34 12.53 -21.47
CA ASP A 13 -10.95 12.03 -22.71
C ASP A 13 -11.31 13.20 -23.66
N LYS A 14 -10.57 13.35 -24.76
CA LYS A 14 -10.81 14.38 -25.80
C LYS A 14 -12.13 14.15 -26.55
N GLU A 15 -12.66 12.93 -26.58
CA GLU A 15 -13.84 12.59 -27.40
C GLU A 15 -15.17 12.70 -26.63
N LYS A 16 -15.11 12.76 -25.29
CA LYS A 16 -16.29 13.09 -24.47
C LYS A 16 -16.43 14.60 -24.35
N SER A 17 -17.01 15.17 -25.41
CA SER A 17 -17.44 16.57 -25.48
C SER A 17 -18.20 17.03 -24.23
N ALA A 18 -18.22 18.36 -23.98
CA ALA A 18 -19.02 19.01 -22.93
C ALA A 18 -20.47 18.48 -22.87
N LEU A 19 -21.03 18.10 -24.02
CA LEU A 19 -22.34 17.46 -24.18
C LEU A 19 -22.56 16.21 -23.30
N PHE A 20 -21.52 15.41 -23.02
CA PHE A 20 -21.62 14.24 -22.14
C PHE A 20 -21.88 14.64 -20.69
N TYR A 21 -21.18 15.68 -20.24
CA TYR A 21 -21.33 16.24 -18.89
C TYR A 21 -22.61 17.05 -18.76
N GLU A 22 -23.00 17.82 -19.78
CA GLU A 22 -24.30 18.51 -19.81
C GLU A 22 -25.46 17.53 -19.64
N LYS A 23 -25.38 16.38 -20.33
CA LYS A 23 -26.44 15.36 -20.31
C LYS A 23 -26.47 14.55 -19.02
N SER A 24 -25.33 14.39 -18.34
CA SER A 24 -25.22 13.64 -17.07
C SER A 24 -25.53 14.51 -15.85
N LEU A 25 -25.22 15.81 -15.91
CA LEU A 25 -25.45 16.76 -14.82
C LEU A 25 -26.75 17.56 -14.99
N GLY A 26 -27.32 17.61 -16.20
CA GLY A 26 -28.64 18.19 -16.47
C GLY A 26 -28.66 19.71 -16.75
N PHE A 27 -27.50 20.33 -17.04
CA PHE A 27 -27.40 21.77 -17.38
C PHE A 27 -26.35 22.03 -18.46
N SER A 28 -26.52 23.11 -19.25
CA SER A 28 -25.60 23.48 -20.33
C SER A 28 -24.31 24.11 -19.78
N LEU A 29 -23.17 23.74 -20.36
CA LEU A 29 -21.82 24.08 -19.91
C LEU A 29 -21.16 25.03 -20.90
N ALA A 30 -20.96 26.29 -20.50
CA ALA A 30 -20.04 27.20 -21.16
C ALA A 30 -18.66 27.14 -20.47
N TRP A 31 -17.58 27.25 -21.24
CA TRP A 31 -16.20 27.30 -20.72
C TRP A 31 -16.03 28.41 -19.66
N GLU A 32 -15.19 28.16 -18.64
CA GLU A 32 -14.92 29.03 -17.48
C GLU A 32 -16.10 29.28 -16.50
N THR A 33 -17.27 28.70 -16.76
CA THR A 33 -18.45 28.82 -15.90
C THR A 33 -18.20 28.13 -14.55
N LEU A 34 -18.51 28.84 -13.46
CA LEU A 34 -18.56 28.28 -12.11
C LEU A 34 -19.94 27.67 -11.89
N LEU A 35 -20.00 26.36 -11.70
CA LEU A 35 -21.23 25.64 -11.39
C LEU A 35 -21.31 25.37 -9.90
N ILE A 36 -22.43 25.72 -9.28
CA ILE A 36 -22.67 25.42 -7.88
C ILE A 36 -23.71 24.32 -7.82
N GLY A 37 -23.31 23.15 -7.32
CA GLY A 37 -24.17 22.01 -7.13
C GLY A 37 -25.06 22.14 -5.89
N PRO A 38 -26.06 21.27 -5.75
CA PRO A 38 -27.09 21.35 -4.71
C PRO A 38 -26.55 21.15 -3.28
N TYR A 39 -25.31 20.69 -3.13
CA TYR A 39 -24.64 20.47 -1.85
C TYR A 39 -23.51 21.48 -1.59
N GLY A 40 -23.52 22.63 -2.28
CA GLY A 40 -22.54 23.70 -2.11
C GLY A 40 -21.21 23.48 -2.84
N GLN A 41 -21.10 22.40 -3.61
CA GLN A 41 -19.90 22.10 -4.38
C GLN A 41 -19.75 23.04 -5.58
N SER A 42 -18.57 23.61 -5.77
CA SER A 42 -18.31 24.49 -6.91
C SER A 42 -17.40 23.82 -7.93
N LEU A 43 -17.78 23.78 -9.21
CA LEU A 43 -17.02 23.17 -10.28
C LEU A 43 -16.65 24.21 -11.33
N ARG A 44 -15.38 24.23 -11.74
CA ARG A 44 -14.89 25.07 -12.84
C ARG A 44 -14.14 24.23 -13.86
N LEU A 45 -14.62 24.29 -15.11
CA LEU A 45 -13.97 23.65 -16.26
C LEU A 45 -12.95 24.61 -16.86
N LEU A 46 -11.70 24.15 -16.98
CA LEU A 46 -10.62 24.88 -17.65
C LEU A 46 -10.09 24.08 -18.84
N GLU A 47 -9.99 24.75 -19.97
CA GLU A 47 -9.29 24.22 -21.13
C GLU A 47 -7.79 24.45 -20.93
N VAL A 48 -6.98 23.40 -21.00
CA VAL A 48 -5.51 23.52 -20.95
C VAL A 48 -4.96 23.22 -22.34
N PRO A 49 -4.49 24.24 -23.08
CA PRO A 49 -4.14 24.06 -24.49
C PRO A 49 -2.97 23.11 -24.73
N ASP A 50 -2.03 22.94 -23.77
CA ASP A 50 -0.75 22.25 -24.02
C ASP A 50 -0.22 21.42 -22.82
N GLY A 51 -1.06 20.60 -22.18
CA GLY A 51 -0.62 19.60 -21.19
C GLY A 51 -0.36 18.21 -21.82
N PRO A 52 0.43 17.30 -21.19
CA PRO A 52 0.69 15.94 -21.68
C PRO A 52 -0.56 15.05 -21.77
N THR A 53 -1.70 15.57 -21.34
CA THR A 53 -3.02 14.92 -21.41
C THR A 53 -3.88 15.40 -22.57
N GLY A 54 -3.55 16.54 -23.21
CA GLY A 54 -4.35 17.20 -24.23
C GLY A 54 -5.85 17.13 -23.95
N GLY A 55 -6.42 17.99 -23.11
CA GLY A 55 -7.88 18.00 -22.87
C GLY A 55 -8.26 18.18 -21.40
N CYS A 56 -9.31 18.99 -21.22
CA CYS A 56 -9.98 19.54 -20.03
C CYS A 56 -9.50 19.09 -18.63
N ILE A 57 -9.24 20.07 -17.77
CA ILE A 57 -8.97 19.86 -16.34
C ILE A 57 -10.14 20.44 -15.53
N VAL A 58 -10.68 19.66 -14.58
CA VAL A 58 -11.60 20.17 -13.56
C VAL A 58 -10.76 20.58 -12.36
N HIS A 59 -10.46 21.88 -12.26
CA HIS A 59 -9.35 22.33 -11.41
C HIS A 59 -9.68 22.41 -9.91
N SER A 60 -10.93 22.33 -9.50
CA SER A 60 -11.27 22.39 -8.07
C SER A 60 -12.74 22.07 -7.86
N VAL A 61 -13.02 21.16 -6.93
CA VAL A 61 -14.31 20.97 -6.29
C VAL A 61 -14.12 21.31 -4.82
N GLU A 62 -14.62 22.46 -4.38
CA GLU A 62 -14.77 22.70 -2.94
C GLU A 62 -15.90 21.81 -2.45
N VAL A 63 -15.62 20.92 -1.50
CA VAL A 63 -16.64 20.02 -0.93
C VAL A 63 -16.86 20.34 0.55
N PRO A 64 -18.10 20.25 1.07
CA PRO A 64 -18.38 20.51 2.48
C PRO A 64 -17.63 19.54 3.40
N SER A 65 -17.47 18.28 2.97
CA SER A 65 -16.60 17.27 3.58
C SER A 65 -16.13 16.27 2.52
N ILE A 66 -14.99 15.64 2.77
CA ILE A 66 -14.40 14.61 1.89
C ILE A 66 -15.30 13.36 1.85
N ASP A 67 -15.83 12.94 3.00
CA ASP A 67 -16.69 11.76 3.12
C ASP A 67 -17.97 11.86 2.27
N MET A 68 -18.60 13.04 2.24
CA MET A 68 -19.80 13.28 1.41
C MET A 68 -19.48 13.27 -0.09
N ALA A 69 -18.29 13.71 -0.48
CA ALA A 69 -17.85 13.67 -1.87
C ALA A 69 -17.66 12.22 -2.34
N VAL A 70 -17.09 11.38 -1.46
CA VAL A 70 -16.92 9.94 -1.69
C VAL A 70 -18.29 9.24 -1.79
N GLU A 71 -19.21 9.52 -0.88
CA GLU A 71 -20.59 8.98 -0.94
C GLU A 71 -21.31 9.37 -2.25
N ALA A 72 -21.20 10.62 -2.70
CA ALA A 72 -21.83 11.08 -3.94
C ALA A 72 -21.26 10.39 -5.21
N ILE A 73 -19.96 10.09 -5.22
CA ILE A 73 -19.29 9.35 -6.31
C ILE A 73 -19.77 7.89 -6.33
N ILE A 74 -19.98 7.31 -5.15
CA ILE A 74 -20.49 5.95 -4.97
C ILE A 74 -21.97 5.86 -5.38
N GLU A 75 -22.82 6.79 -4.94
CA GLU A 75 -24.27 6.77 -5.15
C GLU A 75 -24.71 7.09 -6.59
N HIS A 76 -23.94 7.88 -7.33
CA HIS A 76 -24.34 8.34 -8.68
C HIS A 76 -23.50 7.76 -9.82
N GLY A 77 -22.69 6.75 -9.51
CA GLY A 77 -22.08 5.87 -10.50
C GLY A 77 -20.71 6.33 -11.00
N GLY A 78 -19.69 6.09 -10.18
CA GLY A 78 -18.30 5.89 -10.62
C GLY A 78 -18.10 4.65 -11.53
N GLY A 79 -19.13 3.82 -11.71
CA GLY A 79 -19.12 2.52 -12.39
C GLY A 79 -18.91 2.49 -13.92
N ARG A 80 -18.36 3.55 -14.52
CA ARG A 80 -17.85 3.53 -15.92
C ARG A 80 -16.35 3.87 -16.03
N GLY A 81 -15.64 3.99 -14.91
CA GLY A 81 -14.18 4.06 -14.89
C GLY A 81 -13.51 2.68 -15.11
N GLU A 82 -14.17 1.61 -14.65
CA GLU A 82 -13.67 0.22 -14.76
C GLU A 82 -13.60 -0.31 -16.20
N LYS A 83 -14.27 0.33 -17.18
CA LYS A 83 -14.40 -0.21 -18.56
C LYS A 83 -13.53 0.49 -19.62
N LEU A 84 -12.76 1.51 -19.23
CA LEU A 84 -11.82 2.24 -20.09
C LEU A 84 -10.37 2.16 -19.61
N LEU A 85 -10.16 1.65 -18.40
CA LEU A 85 -8.85 1.28 -17.87
C LEU A 85 -8.86 -0.23 -17.84
N GLU A 86 -8.23 -0.88 -18.82
CA GLU A 86 -8.06 -2.33 -18.87
C GLU A 86 -7.70 -2.87 -17.47
N ASP A 87 -8.69 -3.48 -16.80
CA ASP A 87 -8.63 -4.17 -15.51
C ASP A 87 -7.77 -3.53 -14.40
N THR A 88 -7.70 -2.19 -14.28
CA THR A 88 -6.84 -1.53 -13.26
C THR A 88 -7.65 -0.84 -12.15
N PRO A 89 -7.67 -1.38 -10.92
CA PRO A 89 -8.32 -0.75 -9.77
C PRO A 89 -7.61 0.53 -9.27
N LEU A 90 -8.37 1.41 -8.61
CA LEU A 90 -7.92 2.64 -7.96
C LEU A 90 -8.29 2.61 -6.48
N TYR A 91 -7.50 3.28 -5.62
CA TYR A 91 -7.78 3.46 -4.20
C TYR A 91 -7.59 4.92 -3.75
N VAL A 92 -8.21 5.29 -2.61
CA VAL A 92 -8.20 6.63 -2.00
C VAL A 92 -7.31 6.62 -0.75
N GLY A 93 -6.17 7.32 -0.81
CA GLY A 93 -5.22 7.40 0.30
C GLY A 93 -5.76 8.12 1.54
N PRO A 94 -5.04 8.06 2.68
CA PRO A 94 -5.48 8.59 3.96
C PRO A 94 -5.71 10.12 3.97
N ASP A 95 -5.15 10.85 3.01
CA ASP A 95 -5.34 12.29 2.82
C ASP A 95 -6.31 12.60 1.65
N GLY A 96 -6.98 11.58 1.09
CA GLY A 96 -7.97 11.71 0.03
C GLY A 96 -7.40 11.74 -1.40
N GLU A 97 -6.13 11.42 -1.57
CA GLU A 97 -5.46 11.37 -2.86
C GLU A 97 -5.80 10.10 -3.66
N LEU A 98 -5.97 10.24 -4.98
CA LEU A 98 -6.22 9.12 -5.89
C LEU A 98 -4.89 8.53 -6.36
N ILE A 99 -4.58 7.31 -5.92
CA ILE A 99 -3.33 6.61 -6.25
C ILE A 99 -3.60 5.53 -7.30
N MET A 100 -2.83 5.54 -8.40
CA MET A 100 -2.83 4.44 -9.36
C MET A 100 -2.30 3.18 -8.69
N LEU A 101 -2.86 1.99 -8.90
CA LEU A 101 -2.28 0.75 -8.34
C LEU A 101 -0.83 0.51 -8.78
N SER A 102 -0.45 0.96 -9.98
CA SER A 102 0.95 0.96 -10.43
C SER A 102 1.85 1.95 -9.67
N GLN A 103 1.27 2.94 -8.99
CA GLN A 103 1.93 3.88 -8.08
C GLN A 103 1.76 3.52 -6.60
N ARG A 104 0.93 2.52 -6.29
CA ARG A 104 0.93 1.79 -5.02
C ARG A 104 2.01 0.71 -4.96
N GLY A 105 2.78 0.56 -6.04
CA GLY A 105 3.93 -0.32 -6.09
C GLY A 105 5.08 0.25 -5.30
N LEU A 106 5.84 -0.63 -4.65
CA LEU A 106 7.15 -0.30 -4.12
C LEU A 106 8.08 -0.03 -5.32
N SER A 107 8.43 1.24 -5.55
CA SER A 107 9.13 1.67 -6.77
C SER A 107 10.50 1.00 -6.89
N ASN A 108 10.86 0.52 -8.08
CA ASN A 108 12.08 -0.26 -8.32
C ASN A 108 12.17 -1.58 -7.52
N ALA A 109 11.05 -2.17 -7.11
CA ALA A 109 11.04 -3.46 -6.40
C ALA A 109 11.58 -4.63 -7.23
N ASP A 110 11.81 -4.46 -8.53
CA ASP A 110 12.40 -5.46 -9.41
C ASP A 110 13.85 -5.83 -9.03
N VAL A 111 14.53 -4.97 -8.26
CA VAL A 111 15.89 -5.24 -7.76
C VAL A 111 15.91 -6.01 -6.44
N VAL A 112 14.75 -6.20 -5.79
CA VAL A 112 14.65 -6.95 -4.52
C VAL A 112 15.04 -8.41 -4.75
N LYS A 113 16.01 -8.89 -3.98
CA LYS A 113 16.50 -10.28 -4.02
C LYS A 113 16.24 -11.04 -2.73
N LEU A 114 16.03 -10.33 -1.62
CA LEU A 114 15.79 -10.92 -0.31
C LEU A 114 14.67 -10.14 0.39
N VAL A 115 13.66 -10.84 0.88
CA VAL A 115 12.68 -10.30 1.84
C VAL A 115 12.98 -10.85 3.23
N VAL A 116 13.06 -9.95 4.20
CA VAL A 116 13.23 -10.28 5.62
C VAL A 116 12.00 -9.83 6.37
N TYR A 117 11.41 -10.75 7.13
CA TYR A 117 10.22 -10.50 7.93
C TYR A 117 10.59 -10.47 9.41
N ASP A 118 10.13 -9.47 10.14
CA ASP A 118 9.82 -9.70 11.54
C ASP A 118 8.70 -10.76 11.67
N PHE A 119 8.56 -11.37 12.85
CA PHE A 119 7.54 -12.36 13.10
C PHE A 119 6.29 -11.79 13.78
N ASP A 120 6.46 -11.08 14.90
CA ASP A 120 5.38 -10.74 15.80
C ASP A 120 4.79 -9.36 15.48
N GLY A 121 3.55 -9.36 14.99
CA GLY A 121 2.91 -8.16 14.43
C GLY A 121 3.15 -7.97 12.94
N VAL A 122 3.91 -8.86 12.29
CA VAL A 122 3.97 -8.98 10.82
C VAL A 122 3.28 -10.27 10.36
N MET A 123 3.84 -11.44 10.74
CA MET A 123 3.26 -12.75 10.41
C MET A 123 2.14 -13.16 11.37
N THR A 124 2.14 -12.59 12.58
CA THR A 124 1.13 -12.73 13.61
C THR A 124 0.49 -11.37 13.89
N ASP A 125 -0.62 -11.35 14.64
CA ASP A 125 -1.32 -10.13 15.03
C ASP A 125 -0.79 -9.52 16.34
N ASN A 126 0.49 -9.78 16.63
CA ASN A 126 1.22 -9.33 17.82
C ASN A 126 0.62 -9.81 19.16
N ARG A 127 -0.37 -10.72 19.13
CA ARG A 127 -0.99 -11.29 20.32
C ARG A 127 -0.41 -12.65 20.64
N VAL A 128 -0.15 -12.85 21.93
CA VAL A 128 0.27 -14.13 22.50
C VAL A 128 -0.82 -14.63 23.44
N PHE A 129 -1.28 -15.86 23.21
CA PHE A 129 -2.14 -16.58 24.14
C PHE A 129 -1.27 -17.39 25.09
N VAL A 130 -1.33 -17.08 26.38
CA VAL A 130 -0.54 -17.73 27.42
C VAL A 130 -1.47 -18.59 28.29
N ASP A 131 -1.15 -19.88 28.43
CA ASP A 131 -1.89 -20.79 29.32
C ASP A 131 -1.42 -20.71 30.78
N GLU A 132 -2.10 -21.41 31.70
CA GLU A 132 -1.76 -21.40 33.13
C GLU A 132 -0.38 -21.99 33.46
N THR A 133 0.23 -22.69 32.50
CA THR A 133 1.59 -23.26 32.62
C THR A 133 2.67 -22.39 31.99
N GLY A 134 2.28 -21.23 31.43
CA GLY A 134 3.18 -20.30 30.75
C GLY A 134 3.52 -20.71 29.31
N ARG A 135 2.76 -21.63 28.69
CA ARG A 135 2.96 -21.95 27.27
C ARG A 135 2.27 -20.93 26.40
N GLU A 136 3.00 -20.51 25.38
CA GLU A 136 2.56 -19.50 24.42
C GLU A 136 2.02 -20.14 23.14
N THR A 137 0.96 -19.57 22.61
CA THR A 137 0.42 -19.86 21.28
C THR A 137 0.13 -18.55 20.54
N VAL A 138 0.42 -18.52 19.25
CA VAL A 138 0.14 -17.39 18.36
C VAL A 138 -0.71 -17.85 17.17
N ALA A 139 -1.37 -16.90 16.51
CA ALA A 139 -2.10 -17.14 15.26
C ALA A 139 -1.29 -16.60 14.08
N ALA A 140 -1.29 -17.34 12.96
CA ALA A 140 -0.65 -16.91 11.71
C ALA A 140 -1.60 -17.11 10.53
N ASN A 141 -1.47 -16.24 9.53
CA ASN A 141 -2.38 -16.25 8.37
C ASN A 141 -2.09 -17.42 7.41
N ARG A 142 -3.14 -18.00 6.80
CA ARG A 142 -2.96 -19.02 5.75
C ARG A 142 -2.68 -18.42 4.38
N SER A 143 -3.27 -17.26 4.07
CA SER A 143 -3.03 -16.55 2.82
C SER A 143 -1.59 -16.09 2.71
N ASP A 144 -0.97 -15.64 3.82
CA ASP A 144 0.46 -15.33 3.87
C ASP A 144 1.31 -16.57 3.56
N GLY A 145 0.90 -17.75 4.04
CA GLY A 145 1.60 -18.99 3.70
C GLY A 145 1.59 -19.31 2.21
N LEU A 146 0.51 -18.99 1.49
CA LEU A 146 0.46 -19.09 0.03
C LEU A 146 1.36 -18.04 -0.63
N ALA A 147 1.36 -16.83 -0.09
CA ALA A 147 2.10 -15.68 -0.60
C ALA A 147 3.62 -15.86 -0.53
N ILE A 148 4.15 -16.51 0.52
CA ILE A 148 5.56 -16.93 0.57
C ILE A 148 5.93 -17.77 -0.67
N GLY A 149 5.04 -18.67 -1.10
CA GLY A 149 5.23 -19.46 -2.31
C GLY A 149 5.12 -18.64 -3.60
N MET A 150 4.32 -17.56 -3.61
CA MET A 150 4.21 -16.63 -4.74
C MET A 150 5.50 -15.82 -4.90
N ILE A 151 5.99 -15.21 -3.81
CA ILE A 151 7.24 -14.44 -3.79
C ILE A 151 8.43 -15.33 -4.21
N ARG A 152 8.47 -16.58 -3.75
CA ARG A 152 9.51 -17.55 -4.17
C ARG A 152 9.53 -17.78 -5.69
N LYS A 153 8.37 -17.77 -6.36
CA LYS A 153 8.30 -17.92 -7.83
C LYS A 153 8.87 -16.71 -8.59
N LEU A 154 8.97 -15.56 -7.93
CA LEU A 154 9.66 -14.39 -8.45
C LEU A 154 11.19 -14.51 -8.37
N GLY A 155 11.71 -15.56 -7.73
CA GLY A 155 13.15 -15.76 -7.52
C GLY A 155 13.72 -14.99 -6.32
N ILE A 156 12.84 -14.47 -5.46
CA ILE A 156 13.20 -13.69 -4.28
C ILE A 156 13.36 -14.64 -3.08
N ASP A 157 14.53 -14.60 -2.44
CA ASP A 157 14.79 -15.38 -1.22
C ASP A 157 14.11 -14.74 -0.01
N GLN A 158 13.86 -15.52 1.04
CA GLN A 158 12.99 -15.13 2.16
C GLN A 158 13.52 -15.64 3.50
N CYS A 159 13.53 -14.78 4.51
CA CYS A 159 14.00 -15.09 5.86
C CYS A 159 13.11 -14.46 6.94
N ILE A 160 13.02 -15.10 8.11
CA ILE A 160 12.48 -14.49 9.33
C ILE A 160 13.64 -14.01 10.21
N LEU A 161 13.54 -12.80 10.75
CA LEU A 161 14.44 -12.24 11.74
C LEU A 161 13.65 -11.82 12.98
N SER A 162 13.70 -12.62 14.04
CA SER A 162 12.96 -12.35 15.28
C SER A 162 13.89 -12.00 16.45
N THR A 163 13.44 -11.06 17.30
CA THR A 163 14.11 -10.78 18.57
C THR A 163 13.82 -11.87 19.59
N GLU A 164 12.61 -12.41 19.61
CA GLU A 164 12.20 -13.43 20.57
C GLU A 164 12.68 -14.82 20.14
N GLU A 165 13.13 -15.60 21.12
CA GLU A 165 13.44 -17.01 20.91
C GLU A 165 12.22 -17.85 21.35
N ASN A 166 11.42 -18.29 20.37
CA ASN A 166 10.24 -19.11 20.64
C ASN A 166 10.14 -20.26 19.61
N PRO A 167 9.92 -21.53 20.05
CA PRO A 167 9.76 -22.66 19.14
C PRO A 167 8.68 -22.49 18.06
N VAL A 168 7.66 -21.67 18.30
CA VAL A 168 6.59 -21.41 17.33
C VAL A 168 7.11 -20.76 16.05
N VAL A 169 8.11 -19.86 16.17
CA VAL A 169 8.73 -19.17 15.03
C VAL A 169 9.41 -20.19 14.13
N SER A 170 10.23 -21.06 14.73
CA SER A 170 10.96 -22.11 14.01
C SER A 170 10.03 -23.14 13.39
N ALA A 171 8.97 -23.56 14.10
CA ALA A 171 7.97 -24.48 13.56
C ALA A 171 7.23 -23.88 12.35
N ARG A 172 6.89 -22.58 12.42
CA ARG A 172 6.24 -21.88 11.33
C ARG A 172 7.18 -21.70 10.13
N ALA A 173 8.42 -21.28 10.36
CA ALA A 173 9.45 -21.14 9.33
C ALA A 173 9.69 -22.45 8.60
N GLY A 174 9.83 -23.57 9.34
CA GLY A 174 10.00 -24.90 8.78
C GLY A 174 8.81 -25.34 7.92
N LYS A 175 7.57 -25.06 8.33
CA LYS A 175 6.37 -25.32 7.52
C LYS A 175 6.35 -24.52 6.22
N LEU A 176 6.83 -23.28 6.26
CA LEU A 176 6.89 -22.39 5.09
C LEU A 176 8.12 -22.65 4.20
N ASN A 177 9.08 -23.42 4.70
CA ASN A 177 10.39 -23.68 4.10
C ASN A 177 11.14 -22.37 3.81
N ILE A 178 11.31 -21.56 4.85
CA ILE A 178 12.12 -20.33 4.86
C ILE A 178 13.09 -20.35 6.03
N GLU A 179 14.24 -19.69 5.90
CA GLU A 179 15.24 -19.60 6.97
C GLU A 179 14.73 -18.70 8.11
N VAL A 180 15.17 -18.99 9.34
CA VAL A 180 14.83 -18.21 10.53
C VAL A 180 16.10 -17.92 11.33
N SER A 181 16.23 -16.67 11.78
CA SER A 181 17.19 -16.24 12.80
C SER A 181 16.37 -15.64 13.95
N GLN A 182 16.54 -16.16 15.17
CA GLN A 182 15.76 -15.78 16.35
C GLN A 182 16.68 -15.52 17.55
N GLY A 183 16.17 -14.89 18.60
CA GLY A 183 17.00 -14.46 19.74
C GLY A 183 17.92 -13.28 19.40
N ILE A 184 17.58 -12.51 18.37
CA ILE A 184 18.42 -11.44 17.83
C ILE A 184 18.12 -10.12 18.55
N ARG A 185 19.07 -9.67 19.38
CA ARG A 185 18.94 -8.40 20.11
C ARG A 185 19.25 -7.18 19.25
N ASP A 186 20.24 -7.30 18.36
CA ASP A 186 20.65 -6.24 17.45
C ASP A 186 20.29 -6.66 16.02
N LYS A 187 19.12 -6.23 15.57
CA LYS A 187 18.61 -6.52 14.22
C LYS A 187 19.40 -5.78 13.13
N GLY A 188 20.01 -4.63 13.45
CA GLY A 188 20.86 -3.88 12.51
C GLY A 188 22.13 -4.63 12.15
N SER A 189 22.86 -5.15 13.13
CA SER A 189 24.02 -6.01 12.87
C SER A 189 23.62 -7.32 12.19
N ALA A 190 22.51 -7.93 12.62
CA ALA A 190 22.06 -9.20 12.06
C ALA A 190 21.63 -9.12 10.59
N ILE A 191 21.04 -8.00 10.15
CA ILE A 191 20.66 -7.82 8.73
C ILE A 191 21.89 -7.69 7.82
N ILE A 192 22.96 -7.04 8.31
CA ILE A 192 24.25 -6.95 7.60
C ILE A 192 24.85 -8.34 7.41
N ASP A 193 24.91 -9.13 8.48
CA ASP A 193 25.46 -10.49 8.44
C ASP A 193 24.61 -11.40 7.55
N LEU A 194 23.28 -11.31 7.63
CA LEU A 194 22.37 -12.08 6.79
C LEU A 194 22.56 -11.74 5.31
N ALA A 195 22.58 -10.46 4.94
CA ALA A 195 22.81 -10.02 3.57
C ALA A 195 24.17 -10.53 3.03
N GLY A 196 25.22 -10.44 3.85
CA GLY A 196 26.55 -10.98 3.54
C GLY A 196 26.55 -12.49 3.28
N ARG A 197 25.88 -13.28 4.15
CA ARG A 197 25.75 -14.74 3.97
C ARG A 197 24.95 -15.11 2.71
N LYS A 198 23.95 -14.31 2.36
CA LYS A 198 23.10 -14.49 1.18
C LYS A 198 23.74 -13.98 -0.12
N GLY A 199 24.84 -13.22 -0.01
CA GLY A 199 25.53 -12.65 -1.16
C GLY A 199 24.73 -11.55 -1.87
N VAL A 200 23.88 -10.82 -1.13
CA VAL A 200 23.10 -9.69 -1.63
C VAL A 200 23.54 -8.40 -0.95
N SER A 201 23.42 -7.27 -1.65
CA SER A 201 23.63 -5.96 -1.03
C SER A 201 22.40 -5.55 -0.22
N LEU A 202 22.58 -4.73 0.81
CA LEU A 202 21.46 -4.21 1.62
C LEU A 202 20.44 -3.42 0.78
N ALA A 203 20.88 -2.78 -0.32
CA ALA A 203 20.01 -2.09 -1.27
C ALA A 203 19.04 -3.03 -2.02
N GLU A 204 19.32 -4.34 -2.05
CA GLU A 204 18.49 -5.37 -2.66
C GLU A 204 17.63 -6.13 -1.63
N VAL A 205 17.65 -5.68 -0.36
CA VAL A 205 16.89 -6.26 0.75
C VAL A 205 15.64 -5.42 1.01
N LEU A 206 14.50 -6.11 1.13
CA LEU A 206 13.25 -5.56 1.63
C LEU A 206 13.00 -6.08 3.05
N TYR A 207 12.82 -5.17 3.99
CA TYR A 207 12.49 -5.52 5.38
C TYR A 207 11.02 -5.22 5.68
N VAL A 208 10.32 -6.16 6.31
CA VAL A 208 8.96 -5.99 6.82
C VAL A 208 8.99 -5.97 8.34
N GLY A 209 8.69 -4.82 8.95
CA GLY A 209 8.75 -4.62 10.40
C GLY A 209 7.54 -3.85 10.93
N ASN A 210 7.28 -3.96 12.23
CA ASN A 210 6.08 -3.37 12.85
C ASN A 210 6.36 -2.54 14.11
N ASP A 211 7.52 -2.68 14.76
CA ASP A 211 7.81 -1.96 16.01
C ASP A 211 9.24 -1.41 16.05
N VAL A 212 9.54 -0.56 17.04
CA VAL A 212 10.76 0.24 17.14
C VAL A 212 12.06 -0.58 17.16
N ASN A 213 12.00 -1.87 17.52
CA ASN A 213 13.14 -2.78 17.45
C ASN A 213 13.52 -3.15 16.00
N ASP A 214 12.67 -2.90 15.02
CA ASP A 214 12.97 -3.08 13.60
C ASP A 214 13.65 -1.86 12.96
N ALA A 215 13.59 -0.69 13.60
CA ALA A 215 14.00 0.59 13.01
C ALA A 215 15.44 0.58 12.48
N ASP A 216 16.37 -0.01 13.22
CA ASP A 216 17.78 -0.09 12.82
C ASP A 216 17.98 -1.00 11.59
N ALA A 217 17.25 -2.12 11.50
CA ALA A 217 17.33 -3.01 10.35
C ALA A 217 16.63 -2.40 9.12
N MET A 218 15.48 -1.76 9.33
CA MET A 218 14.74 -1.05 8.28
C MET A 218 15.58 0.08 7.69
N GLY A 219 16.21 0.92 8.52
CA GLY A 219 17.04 2.04 8.07
C GLY A 219 18.30 1.65 7.30
N LEU A 220 18.70 0.38 7.31
CA LEU A 220 19.83 -0.15 6.56
C LEU A 220 19.41 -0.78 5.21
N CYS A 221 18.16 -1.21 5.07
CA CYS A 221 17.66 -1.91 3.89
C CYS A 221 17.30 -0.92 2.76
N GLY A 222 17.38 -1.39 1.52
CA GLY A 222 16.98 -0.59 0.35
C GLY A 222 15.47 -0.38 0.24
N PHE A 223 14.70 -1.25 0.89
CA PHE A 223 13.25 -1.21 0.87
C PHE A 223 12.67 -1.60 2.23
N THR A 224 11.58 -0.93 2.59
CA THR A 224 10.95 -1.09 3.90
C THR A 224 9.43 -1.14 3.77
N VAL A 225 8.82 -2.05 4.51
CA VAL A 225 7.37 -2.26 4.52
C VAL A 225 6.88 -2.36 5.95
N ALA A 226 5.73 -1.76 6.24
CA ALA A 226 5.09 -1.84 7.54
C ALA A 226 3.62 -2.27 7.47
N PRO A 227 3.14 -3.14 8.39
CA PRO A 227 1.72 -3.39 8.59
C PRO A 227 0.93 -2.12 8.92
N ALA A 228 -0.38 -2.10 8.58
CA ALA A 228 -1.24 -0.93 8.81
C ALA A 228 -1.31 -0.47 10.28
N ASP A 229 -1.16 -1.42 11.21
CA ASP A 229 -1.24 -1.24 12.65
C ASP A 229 0.15 -1.22 13.33
N ALA A 230 1.22 -1.07 12.54
CA ALA A 230 2.57 -0.88 13.06
C ALA A 230 2.68 0.39 13.91
N HIS A 231 3.71 0.43 14.76
CA HIS A 231 4.02 1.59 15.57
C HIS A 231 4.21 2.84 14.69
N PRO A 232 3.71 4.03 15.07
CA PRO A 232 3.76 5.24 14.23
C PRO A 232 5.16 5.62 13.72
N ALA A 233 6.20 5.36 14.52
CA ALA A 233 7.59 5.60 14.11
C ALA A 233 8.03 4.68 12.96
N ILE A 234 7.51 3.46 12.89
CA ILE A 234 7.79 2.47 11.84
C ILE A 234 6.99 2.79 10.58
N LEU A 235 5.72 3.19 10.73
CA LEU A 235 4.92 3.70 9.62
C LEU A 235 5.60 4.89 8.92
N ALA A 236 6.20 5.80 9.68
CA ALA A 236 6.87 6.99 9.15
C ALA A 236 8.16 6.71 8.37
N MET A 237 8.77 5.53 8.53
CA MET A 237 9.99 5.14 7.80
C MET A 237 9.73 4.15 6.66
N ALA A 238 8.54 3.56 6.59
CA ALA A 238 8.23 2.55 5.59
C ALA A 238 8.04 3.18 4.20
N ASP A 239 8.67 2.59 3.18
CA ASP A 239 8.44 2.93 1.77
C ASP A 239 7.02 2.51 1.32
N TYR A 240 6.47 1.48 1.95
CA TYR A 240 5.09 1.03 1.73
C TYR A 240 4.44 0.59 3.04
N VAL A 241 3.25 1.12 3.29
CA VAL A 241 2.39 0.70 4.40
C VAL A 241 1.26 -0.17 3.82
N THR A 242 1.11 -1.38 4.34
CA THR A 242 0.05 -2.27 3.88
C THR A 242 -1.32 -1.79 4.35
N GLU A 243 -2.40 -2.17 3.66
CA GLU A 243 -3.76 -2.04 4.23
C GLU A 243 -4.00 -3.11 5.30
N ALA A 244 -3.43 -4.30 5.10
CA ALA A 244 -3.56 -5.38 6.05
C ALA A 244 -2.84 -5.05 7.38
N PRO A 245 -3.49 -5.27 8.54
CA PRO A 245 -2.80 -5.30 9.83
C PRO A 245 -1.98 -6.59 9.98
N GLY A 246 -1.07 -6.59 10.95
CA GLY A 246 -0.20 -7.73 11.30
C GLY A 246 -0.97 -9.04 11.42
N GLY A 247 -0.49 -10.10 10.75
CA GLY A 247 -1.15 -11.42 10.79
C GLY A 247 -2.46 -11.54 10.02
N PHE A 248 -2.94 -10.47 9.35
CA PHE A 248 -4.19 -10.47 8.58
C PHE A 248 -4.00 -10.47 7.06
N GLY A 249 -2.77 -10.67 6.56
CA GLY A 249 -2.51 -10.75 5.13
C GLY A 249 -1.39 -9.83 4.63
N VAL A 250 -0.50 -9.36 5.50
CA VAL A 250 0.61 -8.46 5.16
C VAL A 250 1.46 -9.03 4.02
N ILE A 251 1.86 -10.30 4.13
CA ILE A 251 2.71 -10.95 3.14
C ILE A 251 1.93 -11.24 1.86
N ARG A 252 0.63 -11.52 1.98
CA ARG A 252 -0.25 -11.68 0.84
C ARG A 252 -0.34 -10.41 0.01
N GLU A 253 -0.55 -9.28 0.66
CA GLU A 253 -0.57 -7.97 0.00
C GLU A 253 0.80 -7.67 -0.63
N LEU A 254 1.88 -7.90 0.13
CA LEU A 254 3.25 -7.71 -0.37
C LEU A 254 3.55 -8.54 -1.62
N ALA A 255 3.07 -9.78 -1.70
CA ALA A 255 3.26 -10.62 -2.87
C ALA A 255 2.60 -10.02 -4.13
N ASP A 256 1.41 -9.41 -3.97
CA ASP A 256 0.70 -8.75 -5.05
C ASP A 256 1.44 -7.46 -5.48
N VAL A 257 1.96 -6.68 -4.52
CA VAL A 257 2.80 -5.49 -4.76
C VAL A 257 4.08 -5.83 -5.51
N LEU A 258 4.85 -6.83 -5.04
CA LEU A 258 6.10 -7.25 -5.67
C LEU A 258 5.86 -7.81 -7.09
N SER A 259 4.77 -8.56 -7.28
CA SER A 259 4.41 -9.08 -8.61
C SER A 259 4.06 -7.96 -9.60
N ALA A 260 3.47 -6.86 -9.12
CA ALA A 260 3.15 -5.70 -9.94
C ALA A 260 4.37 -4.85 -10.32
N GLY A 261 5.39 -4.81 -9.45
CA GLY A 261 6.65 -4.09 -9.68
C GLY A 261 7.61 -4.79 -10.65
N VAL A 262 7.58 -6.13 -10.73
CA VAL A 262 8.49 -6.95 -11.56
C VAL A 262 8.05 -7.02 -13.05
N ARG A 263 7.31 -6.03 -13.57
CA ARG A 263 6.87 -6.06 -14.98
C ARG A 263 8.07 -6.08 -15.93
N ARG A 264 8.26 -7.23 -16.59
CA ARG A 264 9.19 -7.46 -17.69
C ARG A 264 8.69 -6.83 -19.00
#